data_AF-A0A2R5GGY1-F1
#
_entry.id   AF-A0A2R5GGY1-F1
#
_cell.length_a   1.000
_cell.length_b   1.000
_cell.length_c   1.000
_cell.angle_alpha   90.00
_cell.angle_beta   90.00
_cell.angle_gamma   90.00
#
_symmetry.space_group_name_H-M   'P 1'
#
loop_
_entity.id
_entity.type
_entity.pdbx_description
1 polymer ?
#
loop_
_entity_poly.entity_id
_entity_poly.type
_entity_poly.pdbx_seq_one_letter_code
_entity_poly.pdbx_strand_id
1 'polypeptide(L)'
;LGMLVHLRATDTLHDKVVLNPQWLLDKLSRVIADEIHVKQMRYNHELQKAGLKKDFAVLRKRGIATLSLLRFLWNDDEVDYLREFMHETMLMSNWAFPEEALTRGRQDETLFLCDATRCDAV
;
A
#
# COMPACT_ATOMS: atom_id res chain seq x y z
N LEU A 1 12.00 -14.89 20.68
CA LEU A 1 10.61 -15.36 20.77
C LEU A 1 9.89 -14.89 19.51
N GLY A 2 9.54 -15.79 18.60
CA GLY A 2 8.82 -15.46 17.37
C GLY A 2 7.31 -15.47 17.62
N MET A 3 6.62 -14.41 17.23
CA MET A 3 5.15 -14.36 17.23
C MET A 3 4.62 -14.91 15.91
N LEU A 4 3.67 -15.83 15.98
CA LEU A 4 2.97 -16.38 14.83
C LEU A 4 1.60 -15.69 14.72
N VAL A 5 1.36 -15.00 13.60
CA VAL A 5 0.05 -14.41 13.32
C VAL A 5 -0.67 -15.36 12.36
N HIS A 6 -1.79 -15.91 12.83
CA HIS A 6 -2.66 -16.79 12.05
C HIS A 6 -4.01 -16.09 11.83
N LEU A 7 -4.33 -15.74 10.59
CA LEU A 7 -5.55 -15.01 10.24
C LEU A 7 -6.56 -15.98 9.62
N ARG A 8 -7.73 -16.12 10.26
CA ARG A 8 -8.83 -17.00 9.83
C ARG A 8 -9.97 -16.20 9.23
N ALA A 9 -9.76 -15.53 8.10
CA ALA A 9 -10.80 -14.73 7.47
C ALA A 9 -11.35 -15.36 6.17
N THR A 10 -10.51 -16.00 5.35
CA THR A 10 -10.88 -16.63 4.08
C THR A 10 -10.00 -17.85 3.78
N ASP A 11 -10.44 -18.76 2.88
CA ASP A 11 -9.72 -20.00 2.55
C ASP A 11 -8.29 -19.78 2.02
N THR A 12 -8.03 -18.63 1.37
CA THR A 12 -6.71 -18.18 0.90
C THR A 12 -5.81 -17.66 2.03
N LEU A 13 -6.39 -17.16 3.12
CA LEU A 13 -5.67 -16.69 4.29
C LEU A 13 -5.31 -17.82 5.26
N HIS A 14 -6.01 -18.96 5.15
CA HIS A 14 -5.83 -20.12 6.02
C HIS A 14 -4.42 -20.75 5.90
N ASP A 15 -3.74 -20.55 4.76
CA ASP A 15 -2.40 -21.07 4.46
C ASP A 15 -1.28 -20.04 4.70
N LYS A 16 -1.62 -18.79 5.03
CA LYS A 16 -0.63 -17.71 5.16
C LYS A 16 -0.14 -17.61 6.61
N VAL A 17 0.81 -18.48 6.94
CA VAL A 17 1.62 -18.37 8.14
C VAL A 17 2.56 -17.18 7.99
N VAL A 18 2.24 -16.06 8.66
CA VAL A 18 3.15 -14.90 8.70
C VAL A 18 4.32 -15.24 9.62
N LEU A 19 5.42 -15.72 9.04
CA LEU A 19 6.63 -16.12 9.76
C LEU A 19 7.36 -14.92 10.41
N ASN A 20 7.11 -13.71 9.92
CA ASN A 20 7.68 -12.47 10.47
C ASN A 20 6.63 -11.34 10.53
N PRO A 21 5.95 -11.15 11.67
CA PRO A 21 4.91 -10.14 11.82
C PRO A 21 5.47 -8.70 11.74
N GLN A 22 6.73 -8.49 12.12
CA GLN A 22 7.36 -7.17 12.03
C GLN A 22 7.56 -6.76 10.57
N TRP A 23 8.02 -7.69 9.72
CA TRP A 23 8.18 -7.43 8.29
C TRP A 23 6.83 -7.05 7.65
N LEU A 24 5.76 -7.78 7.96
CA LEU A 24 4.44 -7.48 7.43
C LEU A 24 3.96 -6.10 7.88
N LEU A 25 4.11 -5.78 9.17
CA LEU A 25 3.75 -4.48 9.70
C LEU A 25 4.55 -3.35 9.04
N ASP A 26 5.84 -3.56 8.80
CA ASP A 26 6.71 -2.61 8.10
C ASP A 26 6.30 -2.40 6.64
N LYS A 27 5.76 -3.41 5.95
CA LYS A 27 5.24 -3.28 4.58
C LYS A 27 3.89 -2.57 4.54
N LEU A 28 2.98 -2.94 5.43
CA LEU A 28 1.65 -2.34 5.52
C LEU A 28 1.76 -0.87 5.93
N SER A 29 2.63 -0.56 6.90
CA SER A 29 2.85 0.80 7.36
C SER A 29 3.31 1.71 6.24
N ARG A 30 4.03 1.25 5.21
CA ARG A 30 4.42 2.12 4.08
C ARG A 30 3.25 2.59 3.22
N VAL A 31 2.18 1.80 3.16
CA VAL A 31 0.97 2.09 2.37
C VAL A 31 -0.06 2.84 3.22
N ILE A 32 -0.35 2.31 4.42
CA ILE A 32 -1.38 2.82 5.34
C ILE A 32 -0.86 4.01 6.18
N ALA A 33 0.44 4.32 6.07
CA ALA A 33 1.21 5.13 7.02
C ALA A 33 0.56 6.37 7.63
N ASP A 34 0.77 6.47 8.94
CA ASP A 34 0.73 7.66 9.79
C ASP A 34 1.81 8.71 9.41
N GLU A 35 1.64 9.96 9.85
CA GLU A 35 2.37 11.17 9.41
C GLU A 35 3.90 11.05 9.45
N ILE A 36 4.45 10.26 10.37
CA ILE A 36 5.90 10.09 10.57
C ILE A 36 6.56 9.48 9.32
N HIS A 37 5.96 8.42 8.76
CA HIS A 37 6.48 7.74 7.56
C HIS A 37 6.26 8.59 6.30
N VAL A 38 5.21 9.43 6.29
CA VAL A 38 4.93 10.38 5.20
C VAL A 38 6.04 11.42 5.09
N LYS A 39 6.54 11.95 6.21
CA LYS A 39 7.59 12.98 6.23
C LYS A 39 8.90 12.47 5.62
N GLN A 40 9.29 11.23 5.91
CA GLN A 40 10.49 10.61 5.33
C GLN A 40 10.34 10.38 3.82
N MET A 41 9.16 9.94 3.38
CA MET A 41 8.90 9.65 1.97
C MET A 41 8.79 10.91 1.09
N ARG A 42 8.34 12.03 1.67
CA ARG A 42 8.17 13.31 0.95
C ARG A 42 9.49 13.85 0.38
N TYR A 43 10.61 13.57 1.03
CA TYR A 43 11.95 13.99 0.61
C TYR A 43 12.76 12.86 -0.05
N ASN A 44 12.15 11.70 -0.29
CA ASN A 44 12.85 10.56 -0.88
C ASN A 44 13.23 10.85 -2.35
N HIS A 45 14.52 10.86 -2.64
CA HIS A 45 15.06 11.14 -3.97
C HIS A 45 14.74 10.04 -4.99
N GLU A 46 14.67 8.78 -4.55
CA GLU A 46 14.31 7.63 -5.40
C GLU A 46 12.85 7.69 -5.84
N LEU A 47 11.94 8.18 -4.97
CA LEU A 47 10.54 8.40 -5.33
C LEU A 47 10.39 9.45 -6.42
N GLN A 48 11.23 10.50 -6.40
CA GLN A 48 11.25 11.53 -7.43
C GLN A 48 11.81 10.99 -8.75
N LYS A 49 12.91 10.23 -8.67
CA LYS A 49 13.55 9.59 -9.83
C LYS A 49 12.62 8.59 -10.53
N ALA A 50 11.81 7.86 -9.78
CA ALA A 50 10.80 6.93 -10.31
C ALA A 50 9.54 7.62 -10.86
N GLY A 51 9.46 8.96 -10.79
CA GLY A 51 8.30 9.73 -11.21
C GLY A 51 7.05 9.50 -10.35
N LEU A 52 7.18 8.85 -9.19
CA LEU A 52 6.07 8.41 -8.34
C LEU A 52 5.60 9.46 -7.34
N LYS A 53 6.23 10.64 -7.31
CA LYS A 53 5.91 11.72 -6.36
C LYS A 53 4.43 12.14 -6.41
N LYS A 54 3.86 12.19 -7.62
CA LYS A 54 2.45 12.58 -7.81
C LYS A 54 1.50 11.46 -7.38
N ASP A 55 1.78 10.23 -7.77
CA ASP A 55 1.01 9.04 -7.36
C ASP A 55 1.02 8.89 -5.84
N PHE A 56 2.17 9.14 -5.20
CA PHE A 56 2.29 9.15 -3.74
C PHE A 56 1.44 10.25 -3.09
N ALA A 57 1.39 11.45 -3.68
CA ALA A 57 0.52 12.52 -3.18
C ALA A 57 -0.96 12.16 -3.32
N VAL A 58 -1.35 11.45 -4.38
CA VAL A 58 -2.70 10.95 -4.60
C VAL A 58 -3.07 9.90 -3.57
N LEU A 59 -2.17 8.95 -3.27
CA LEU A 59 -2.33 7.98 -2.19
C LEU A 59 -2.60 8.68 -0.86
N ARG A 60 -1.80 9.70 -0.51
CA ARG A 60 -1.96 10.42 0.76
C ARG A 60 -3.22 11.26 0.85
N LYS A 61 -3.68 11.81 -0.26
CA LYS A 61 -4.86 12.69 -0.27
C LYS A 61 -6.17 11.93 -0.41
N ARG A 62 -6.16 10.79 -1.11
CA ARG A 62 -7.38 10.09 -1.57
C ARG A 62 -7.41 8.61 -1.23
N GLY A 63 -6.34 8.05 -0.66
CA GLY A 63 -6.21 6.61 -0.46
C GLY A 63 -6.00 5.83 -1.76
N ILE A 64 -5.69 6.48 -2.89
CA ILE A 64 -5.59 5.79 -4.19
C ILE A 64 -4.12 5.54 -4.54
N ALA A 65 -3.74 4.28 -4.76
CA ALA A 65 -2.41 3.88 -5.21
C ALA A 65 -2.45 3.24 -6.60
N THR A 66 -1.39 3.47 -7.37
CA THR A 66 -1.07 2.69 -8.58
C THR A 66 -0.29 1.44 -8.22
N LEU A 67 -0.32 0.41 -9.08
CA LEU A 67 0.51 -0.78 -8.89
C LEU A 67 2.01 -0.41 -8.83
N SER A 68 2.45 0.48 -9.72
CA SER A 68 3.83 0.97 -9.73
C SER A 68 4.25 1.62 -8.40
N LEU A 69 3.34 2.35 -7.75
CA LEU A 69 3.60 2.91 -6.43
C LEU A 69 3.70 1.84 -5.35
N LEU A 70 2.77 0.88 -5.31
CA LEU A 70 2.79 -0.20 -4.33
C LEU A 70 4.07 -1.04 -4.44
N ARG A 71 4.48 -1.39 -5.66
CA ARG A 71 5.74 -2.07 -5.94
C ARG A 71 6.93 -1.29 -5.38
N PHE A 72 6.99 0.01 -5.64
CA PHE A 72 8.04 0.86 -5.08
C PHE A 72 8.02 0.88 -3.54
N LEU A 73 6.84 1.07 -2.93
CA LEU A 73 6.70 1.11 -1.48
C LEU A 73 7.13 -0.20 -0.83
N TRP A 74 6.82 -1.33 -1.45
CA TRP A 74 7.21 -2.65 -0.96
C TRP A 74 8.61 -3.08 -1.42
N ASN A 75 9.34 -2.25 -2.15
CA ASN A 75 10.64 -2.57 -2.74
C ASN A 75 10.60 -3.82 -3.67
N ASP A 76 9.52 -4.00 -4.43
CA ASP A 76 9.25 -5.17 -5.29
C ASP A 76 9.23 -6.53 -4.56
N ASP A 77 9.15 -6.51 -3.22
CA ASP A 77 9.18 -7.70 -2.36
C ASP A 77 7.75 -8.20 -2.09
N GLU A 78 7.47 -9.47 -2.44
CA GLU A 78 6.20 -10.16 -2.16
C GLU A 78 4.94 -9.35 -2.54
N VAL A 79 4.99 -8.63 -3.66
CA VAL A 79 3.94 -7.67 -4.08
C VAL A 79 2.58 -8.35 -4.26
N ASP A 80 2.54 -9.51 -4.90
CA ASP A 80 1.30 -10.25 -5.13
C ASP A 80 0.70 -10.75 -3.81
N TYR A 81 1.56 -11.28 -2.93
CA TYR A 81 1.17 -11.70 -1.60
C TYR A 81 0.59 -10.54 -0.79
N LEU A 82 1.25 -9.38 -0.78
CA LEU A 82 0.83 -8.20 -0.01
C LEU A 82 -0.46 -7.59 -0.57
N ARG A 83 -0.62 -7.57 -1.89
CA ARG A 83 -1.86 -7.14 -2.55
C ARG A 83 -3.03 -8.04 -2.17
N GLU A 84 -2.86 -9.35 -2.30
CA GLU A 84 -3.90 -10.31 -1.94
C GLU A 84 -4.21 -10.23 -0.44
N PHE A 85 -3.19 -10.15 0.41
CA PHE A 85 -3.37 -9.97 1.84
C PHE A 85 -4.21 -8.73 2.16
N MET A 86 -3.83 -7.56 1.64
CA MET A 86 -4.57 -6.33 1.90
C MET A 86 -5.98 -6.36 1.34
N HIS A 87 -6.20 -7.04 0.21
CA HIS A 87 -7.53 -7.25 -0.37
C HIS A 87 -8.41 -8.10 0.56
N GLU A 88 -7.91 -9.26 0.98
CA GLU A 88 -8.64 -10.19 1.85
C GLU A 88 -8.90 -9.61 3.25
N THR A 89 -7.99 -8.77 3.76
CA THR A 89 -8.17 -8.09 5.05
C THR A 89 -8.93 -6.76 4.93
N MET A 90 -9.55 -6.47 3.79
CA MET A 90 -10.31 -5.23 3.52
C MET A 90 -9.51 -3.92 3.67
N LEU A 91 -8.18 -3.99 3.62
CA LEU A 91 -7.29 -2.82 3.63
C LEU A 91 -7.06 -2.27 2.22
N MET A 92 -7.51 -3.00 1.19
CA MET A 92 -7.41 -2.63 -0.21
C MET A 92 -8.62 -3.11 -1.00
N SER A 93 -9.05 -2.34 -2.00
CA SER A 93 -10.03 -2.80 -3.00
C SER A 93 -9.64 -2.35 -4.42
N ASN A 94 -10.00 -3.16 -5.40
CA ASN A 94 -9.86 -2.86 -6.81
C ASN A 94 -11.03 -1.95 -7.22
N TRP A 95 -10.86 -0.64 -7.08
CA TRP A 95 -11.90 0.32 -7.44
C TRP A 95 -11.54 1.05 -8.73
N ALA A 96 -12.46 1.06 -9.68
CA ALA A 96 -12.32 1.81 -10.92
C ALA A 96 -12.55 3.31 -10.64
N PHE A 97 -11.49 4.04 -10.30
CA PHE A 97 -11.57 5.50 -10.18
C PHE A 97 -11.57 6.15 -11.56
N PRO A 98 -12.29 7.28 -11.73
CA PRO A 98 -12.13 8.10 -12.92
C PRO A 98 -10.66 8.55 -13.06
N GLU A 99 -10.08 8.32 -14.23
CA GLU A 99 -8.65 8.45 -14.61
C GLU A 99 -8.03 9.84 -14.38
N GLU A 100 -8.84 10.83 -13.99
CA GLU A 100 -8.43 12.21 -13.69
C GLU A 100 -7.61 12.32 -12.39
N ALA A 101 -7.56 11.27 -11.57
CA ALA A 101 -6.80 11.27 -10.33
C ALA A 101 -5.28 11.17 -10.52
N LEU A 102 -4.80 10.70 -11.68
CA LEU A 102 -3.38 10.37 -11.91
C LEU A 102 -2.72 11.18 -13.02
N THR A 103 -1.39 11.06 -13.11
CA THR A 103 -0.63 11.67 -14.19
C THR A 103 -0.92 10.99 -15.54
N ARG A 104 -0.98 11.79 -16.62
CA ARG A 104 -1.27 11.41 -18.01
C ARG A 104 -0.48 10.20 -18.59
N GLY A 105 0.52 9.67 -17.89
CA GLY A 105 1.34 8.54 -18.35
C GLY A 105 1.03 7.19 -17.68
N ARG A 106 0.06 7.13 -16.75
CA ARG A 106 -0.28 5.90 -15.99
C ARG A 106 -1.78 5.69 -15.82
N GLN A 107 -2.57 6.21 -16.77
CA GLN A 107 -4.02 6.08 -16.74
C GLN A 107 -4.48 4.63 -17.00
N ASP A 108 -3.67 3.84 -17.70
CA ASP A 108 -3.94 2.44 -18.00
C ASP A 108 -3.56 1.47 -16.86
N GLU A 109 -2.99 1.96 -15.75
CA GLU A 109 -2.59 1.09 -14.63
C GLU A 109 -3.77 0.72 -13.74
N THR A 110 -3.72 -0.50 -13.18
CA THR A 110 -4.67 -0.93 -12.15
C THR A 110 -4.57 -0.03 -10.91
N LEU A 111 -5.72 0.47 -10.46
CA LEU A 111 -5.85 1.35 -9.31
C LEU A 111 -6.38 0.60 -8.10
N PHE A 112 -5.79 0.92 -6.96
CA PHE A 112 -6.14 0.33 -5.68
C PHE A 112 -6.59 1.43 -4.73
N LEU A 113 -7.80 1.29 -4.18
CA LEU A 113 -8.21 2.04 -3.01
C LEU A 113 -7.60 1.35 -1.80
N CYS A 114 -6.65 2.00 -1.15
CA CYS A 114 -6.09 1.58 0.12
C CYS A 114 -6.83 2.32 1.24
N ASP A 115 -7.22 1.60 2.29
CA ASP A 115 -7.76 2.23 3.49
C ASP A 115 -6.62 2.99 4.20
N ALA A 116 -6.42 4.23 3.78
CA ALA A 116 -5.57 5.17 4.48
C ALA A 116 -6.43 5.73 5.61
N THR A 117 -6.41 5.08 6.78
CA THR A 117 -7.03 5.62 7.98
C THR A 117 -6.52 7.04 8.15
N ARG A 118 -7.41 8.00 7.90
CA ARG A 118 -7.19 9.40 8.17
C ARG A 118 -7.05 9.50 9.69
N CYS A 119 -5.83 9.53 10.21
CA CYS A 119 -5.60 10.03 11.55
C CYS A 119 -5.83 11.55 11.49
N ASP A 120 -7.10 11.96 11.39
CA ASP A 120 -7.50 13.30 11.80
C ASP A 120 -7.31 13.31 13.32
N ALA A 121 -6.20 13.87 13.77
CA ALA A 121 -6.00 14.20 15.16
C ALA A 121 -7.12 15.19 15.56
N VAL A 122 -8.05 14.71 16.39
CA VAL A 122 -9.00 15.55 17.14
C VAL A 122 -8.24 16.26 18.25
#